data_AF-A0A914NQ69-F1
#
_entry.id   AF-A0A914NQ69-F1
#
_cell.length_a   1.000
_cell.length_b   1.000
_cell.length_c   1.000
_cell.angle_alpha   90.00
_cell.angle_beta   90.00
_cell.angle_gamma   90.00
#
_symmetry.space_group_name_H-M   'P 1'
#
loop_
_entity.id
_entity.type
_entity.pdbx_description
1 polymer ?
#
loop_
_entity_poly.entity_id
_entity_poly.type
_entity_poly.pdbx_seq_one_letter_code
_entity_poly.pdbx_strand_id
1 'polypeptide(L)'
;MECLLKSSNLFSQFSPSFLCGNGQVDQGEECDCGRRDQCSDPCCDPFTCRLRPHANCAAHEECCHRCHVRPSGHLCRPTRSICDVAERCDGKSGECPPDSHLLDGTHCGLGNNGQCWQGDCVDSDEQCREIWGKGSRVAESLCFSKNGHALEYGNCGRDTEGKFVECAPENERCGLLQCHEGSASPTIPNATAFAFQFVQEERQVQCKVVTNSPLGFVKDGTSCGEGRVCIRTVCLPLAQVSPSVKCPSSGSNISQCSGHGDCTSAGQCLCFDGWTGKACDLRTPNRRTDNHHSPSLEFSSLRDISTRFVGVSDGKVILETTTLLIILLFVGLLLLLFLLFLLLFYRRSSADPFQHANIQFKQTTTTADEEESKNENEGNNARTIKFGQMPSWREEKRTRKTNKRVYDALQRITEANEVKGSFGK
;
A
#
# COMPACT_ATOMS: atom_id res chain seq x y z
N MET A 1 -19.52 -39.61 -7.86
CA MET A 1 -19.06 -40.46 -8.97
C MET A 1 -18.66 -39.50 -10.07
N GLU A 2 -17.48 -39.49 -10.66
CA GLU A 2 -16.40 -40.47 -10.72
C GLU A 2 -15.15 -39.71 -11.20
N CYS A 3 -13.98 -40.10 -10.67
CA CYS A 3 -12.70 -39.90 -11.35
C CYS A 3 -12.78 -40.48 -12.77
N LEU A 4 -11.96 -39.98 -13.70
CA LEU A 4 -11.05 -40.79 -14.52
C LEU A 4 -10.46 -39.94 -15.67
N LEU A 5 -9.18 -39.61 -15.56
CA LEU A 5 -8.24 -39.92 -16.64
C LEU A 5 -7.11 -40.74 -16.03
N LYS A 6 -7.30 -42.06 -16.11
CA LYS A 6 -6.28 -43.08 -15.83
C LYS A 6 -5.47 -43.24 -17.11
N SER A 7 -4.22 -42.81 -17.09
CA SER A 7 -3.19 -43.48 -17.89
C SER A 7 -2.46 -44.43 -16.95
N SER A 8 -2.67 -45.72 -17.18
CA SER A 8 -2.01 -46.80 -16.50
C SER A 8 -0.54 -46.86 -16.92
N ASN A 9 0.37 -46.52 -16.01
CA ASN A 9 1.70 -47.09 -16.02
C ASN A 9 2.01 -47.65 -14.62
N LEU A 10 2.01 -48.97 -14.58
CA LEU A 10 2.39 -49.83 -13.49
C LEU A 10 3.92 -49.82 -13.39
N PHE A 11 4.52 -48.81 -12.76
CA PHE A 11 5.91 -48.86 -12.33
C PHE A 11 6.07 -48.11 -10.99
N SER A 12 6.20 -48.92 -9.92
CA SER A 12 7.06 -48.69 -8.75
C SER A 12 6.72 -47.45 -7.89
N GLN A 13 6.15 -47.61 -6.68
CA GLN A 13 6.96 -47.86 -5.48
C GLN A 13 8.45 -47.54 -5.68
N PHE A 14 8.81 -46.26 -5.73
CA PHE A 14 10.16 -45.80 -5.44
C PHE A 14 10.04 -44.86 -4.25
N SER A 15 10.75 -45.19 -3.16
CA SER A 15 11.08 -44.24 -2.10
C SER A 15 11.59 -42.94 -2.72
N PRO A 16 11.36 -41.75 -2.12
CA PRO A 16 12.08 -40.57 -2.57
C PRO A 16 13.57 -40.93 -2.49
N SER A 17 14.24 -40.91 -3.63
CA SER A 17 15.63 -41.30 -3.73
C SER A 17 16.43 -40.32 -2.90
N PHE A 18 16.87 -40.74 -1.72
CA PHE A 18 17.88 -40.06 -0.92
C PHE A 18 19.09 -39.82 -1.83
N LEU A 19 19.21 -38.60 -2.35
CA LEU A 19 20.10 -38.29 -3.47
C LEU A 19 20.97 -37.10 -3.14
N CYS A 20 22.15 -37.42 -2.63
CA CYS A 20 23.20 -36.45 -2.41
C CYS A 20 23.47 -35.58 -3.63
N GLY A 21 23.35 -34.27 -3.42
CA GLY A 21 23.57 -33.21 -4.38
C GLY A 21 22.29 -32.63 -5.00
N ASN A 22 21.13 -32.92 -4.41
CA ASN A 22 19.84 -32.32 -4.78
C ASN A 22 19.56 -31.01 -4.02
N GLY A 23 20.37 -30.68 -3.02
CA GLY A 23 20.25 -29.49 -2.18
C GLY A 23 19.24 -29.63 -1.03
N GLN A 24 18.83 -30.85 -0.70
CA GLN A 24 17.94 -31.16 0.40
C GLN A 24 18.56 -32.26 1.27
N VAL A 25 18.68 -31.99 2.57
CA VAL A 25 19.23 -32.99 3.50
C VAL A 25 18.27 -34.15 3.65
N ASP A 26 18.64 -35.27 3.05
CA ASP A 26 17.89 -36.52 2.99
C ASP A 26 18.26 -37.48 4.16
N GLN A 27 17.49 -38.54 4.35
CA GLN A 27 17.78 -39.51 5.42
C GLN A 27 19.14 -40.18 5.22
N GLY A 28 20.08 -39.93 6.13
CA GLY A 28 21.45 -40.47 6.08
C GLY A 28 22.51 -39.48 5.62
N GLU A 29 22.09 -38.27 5.25
CA GLU A 29 22.94 -37.12 4.94
C GLU A 29 23.04 -36.20 6.16
N GLU A 30 24.14 -35.45 6.26
CA GLU A 30 24.35 -34.44 7.31
C GLU A 30 24.33 -33.02 6.74
N CYS A 31 24.49 -32.88 5.42
CA CYS A 31 24.43 -31.63 4.69
C CYS A 31 24.26 -31.90 3.19
N ASP A 32 23.64 -30.98 2.45
CA ASP A 32 23.61 -31.04 0.99
C ASP A 32 23.74 -29.62 0.40
N CYS A 33 24.90 -29.33 -0.19
CA CYS A 33 25.21 -28.05 -0.83
C CYS A 33 24.83 -28.00 -2.32
N GLY A 34 24.03 -28.96 -2.80
CA GLY A 34 23.62 -29.10 -4.19
C GLY A 34 24.66 -29.83 -5.04
N ARG A 35 24.60 -29.60 -6.36
CA ARG A 35 25.41 -30.36 -7.33
C ARG A 35 26.91 -30.17 -7.09
N ARG A 36 27.69 -31.23 -7.35
CA ARG A 36 29.14 -31.29 -7.14
C ARG A 36 29.93 -30.15 -7.80
N ASP A 37 29.51 -29.72 -8.97
CA ASP A 37 30.12 -28.64 -9.75
C ASP A 37 29.79 -27.24 -9.22
N GLN A 38 28.75 -27.10 -8.39
CA GLN A 38 28.22 -25.82 -7.90
C GLN A 38 28.40 -25.64 -6.39
N CYS A 39 28.75 -26.70 -5.68
CA CYS A 39 29.00 -26.64 -4.24
C CYS A 39 30.32 -25.92 -3.93
N SER A 40 30.21 -24.71 -3.36
CA SER A 40 31.33 -23.95 -2.79
C SER A 40 31.39 -24.01 -1.26
N ASP A 41 30.63 -24.91 -0.63
CA ASP A 41 30.52 -25.01 0.82
C ASP A 41 31.81 -25.61 1.43
N PRO A 42 32.56 -24.85 2.25
CA PRO A 42 33.80 -25.34 2.87
C PRO A 42 33.57 -26.33 4.01
N CYS A 43 32.32 -26.51 4.46
CA CYS A 43 31.93 -27.33 5.59
C CYS A 43 31.26 -28.64 5.15
N CYS A 44 30.64 -28.67 3.97
CA CYS A 44 29.99 -29.85 3.40
C CYS A 44 30.87 -30.54 2.34
N ASP A 45 30.82 -31.88 2.29
CA ASP A 45 31.44 -32.66 1.21
C ASP A 45 30.39 -33.03 0.14
N PRO A 46 30.45 -32.45 -1.08
CA PRO A 46 29.45 -32.68 -2.13
C PRO A 46 29.47 -34.10 -2.73
N PHE A 47 30.47 -34.93 -2.40
CA PHE A 47 30.50 -36.32 -2.85
C PHE A 47 29.78 -37.26 -1.91
N THR A 48 29.77 -36.93 -0.62
CA THR A 48 29.28 -37.82 0.44
C THR A 48 28.06 -37.26 1.19
N CYS A 49 27.74 -35.98 1.00
CA CYS A 49 26.69 -35.25 1.73
C CYS A 49 26.83 -35.39 3.24
N ARG A 50 28.08 -35.30 3.68
CA ARG A 50 28.48 -35.32 5.08
C ARG A 50 29.26 -34.08 5.44
N LEU A 51 29.19 -33.71 6.70
CA LEU A 51 30.00 -32.62 7.23
C LEU A 51 31.47 -33.04 7.20
N ARG A 52 32.34 -32.09 6.86
CA ARG A 52 33.77 -32.29 6.94
C ARG A 52 34.18 -32.41 8.41
N PRO A 53 35.31 -33.06 8.74
CA PRO A 53 35.68 -33.35 10.14
C PRO A 53 35.80 -32.15 11.09
N HIS A 54 35.94 -30.93 10.56
CA HIS A 54 36.06 -29.69 11.34
C HIS A 54 34.73 -28.92 11.46
N ALA A 55 33.66 -29.41 10.84
CA ALA A 55 32.38 -28.73 10.72
C ALA A 55 31.32 -29.34 11.65
N ASN A 56 30.53 -28.45 12.27
CA ASN A 56 29.37 -28.82 13.07
C ASN A 56 28.05 -28.34 12.42
N CYS A 57 28.14 -27.67 11.26
CA CYS A 57 27.05 -27.16 10.44
C CYS A 57 27.57 -26.92 9.02
N ALA A 58 26.67 -26.83 8.04
CA ALA A 58 27.03 -26.51 6.67
C ALA A 58 27.03 -24.99 6.45
N ALA A 59 27.98 -24.46 5.66
CA ALA A 59 28.15 -23.02 5.53
C ALA A 59 26.95 -22.30 4.89
N HIS A 60 26.16 -23.01 4.09
CA HIS A 60 24.97 -22.46 3.45
C HIS A 60 23.78 -22.28 4.40
N GLU A 61 23.82 -22.84 5.60
CA GLU A 61 22.76 -22.69 6.60
C GLU A 61 22.90 -21.34 7.34
N GLU A 62 21.79 -20.65 7.62
CA GLU A 62 21.79 -19.25 8.10
C GLU A 62 22.38 -19.09 9.52
N CYS A 63 22.23 -20.12 10.35
CA CYS A 63 22.81 -20.20 11.69
C CYS A 63 24.19 -20.83 11.71
N CYS A 64 24.85 -21.03 10.56
CA CYS A 64 26.24 -21.43 10.48
C CYS A 64 27.17 -20.24 10.23
N HIS A 65 28.30 -20.20 10.93
CA HIS A 65 29.36 -19.24 10.66
C HIS A 65 30.72 -19.90 10.85
N ARG A 66 31.50 -19.96 9.75
CA ARG A 66 32.81 -20.63 9.72
C ARG A 66 32.73 -22.08 10.21
N CYS A 67 31.76 -22.84 9.70
CA CYS A 67 31.51 -24.24 10.05
C CYS A 67 31.16 -24.50 11.53
N HIS A 68 30.80 -23.45 12.27
CA HIS A 68 30.32 -23.54 13.64
C HIS A 68 28.95 -22.89 13.79
N VAL A 69 28.10 -23.54 14.58
CA VAL A 69 26.76 -23.06 14.88
C VAL A 69 26.86 -21.72 15.62
N ARG A 70 26.06 -20.76 15.19
CA ARG A 70 25.95 -19.44 15.82
C ARG A 70 25.31 -19.57 17.21
N PRO A 71 25.68 -18.71 18.17
CA PRO A 71 25.13 -18.77 19.52
C PRO A 71 23.62 -18.48 19.53
N SER A 72 22.95 -19.00 20.56
CA SER A 72 21.52 -18.78 20.78
C SER A 72 21.17 -17.29 20.80
N GLY A 73 20.08 -16.92 20.13
CA GLY A 73 19.60 -15.53 20.05
C GLY A 73 20.13 -14.74 18.86
N HIS A 74 21.09 -15.28 18.09
CA HIS A 74 21.55 -14.65 16.85
C HIS A 74 20.40 -14.57 15.84
N LEU A 75 20.14 -13.39 15.28
CA LEU A 75 19.09 -13.19 14.29
C LEU A 75 19.45 -13.90 12.97
N CYS A 76 18.66 -14.89 12.56
CA CYS A 76 18.84 -15.57 11.27
C CYS A 76 17.79 -15.17 10.25
N ARG A 77 16.58 -14.81 10.68
CA ARG A 77 15.54 -14.24 9.81
C ARG A 77 14.92 -12.99 10.42
N PRO A 78 14.97 -11.83 9.73
CA PRO A 78 14.27 -10.63 10.17
C PRO A 78 12.75 -10.75 9.93
N THR A 79 11.96 -9.91 10.61
CA THR A 79 10.52 -9.80 10.34
C THR A 79 10.27 -9.17 8.96
N ARG A 80 9.27 -9.67 8.24
CA ARG A 80 8.76 -9.09 6.98
C ARG A 80 7.64 -8.07 7.20
N SER A 81 6.87 -8.24 8.27
CA SER A 81 5.71 -7.42 8.60
C SER A 81 5.53 -7.31 10.12
N ILE A 82 4.56 -6.50 10.57
CA ILE A 82 4.18 -6.39 11.98
C ILE A 82 3.49 -7.64 12.55
N CYS A 83 3.06 -8.55 11.68
CA CYS A 83 2.45 -9.84 12.02
C CYS A 83 3.44 -11.00 11.94
N ASP A 84 4.67 -10.74 11.51
CA ASP A 84 5.74 -11.73 11.35
C ASP A 84 6.66 -11.71 12.57
N VAL A 85 7.29 -12.85 12.89
CA VAL A 85 8.13 -13.01 14.08
C VAL A 85 9.56 -13.31 13.66
N ALA A 86 10.54 -12.54 14.16
CA ALA A 86 11.93 -12.79 13.79
C ALA A 86 12.48 -14.09 14.42
N GLU A 87 13.00 -14.99 13.60
CA GLU A 87 13.67 -16.20 14.08
C GLU A 87 15.13 -15.96 14.45
N ARG A 88 15.53 -16.67 15.49
CA ARG A 88 16.85 -16.60 16.08
C ARG A 88 17.42 -17.99 16.23
N CYS A 89 18.69 -18.13 15.93
CA CYS A 89 19.43 -19.37 16.12
C CYS A 89 19.24 -19.90 17.54
N ASP A 90 19.06 -21.21 17.66
CA ASP A 90 18.86 -21.87 18.94
C ASP A 90 20.19 -22.18 19.66
N GLY A 91 21.32 -22.06 18.94
CA GLY A 91 22.65 -22.40 19.42
C GLY A 91 23.02 -23.88 19.27
N LYS A 92 22.19 -24.67 18.57
CA LYS A 92 22.34 -26.13 18.44
C LYS A 92 22.31 -26.59 16.99
N SER A 93 21.49 -25.95 16.14
CA SER A 93 21.41 -26.22 14.71
C SER A 93 22.08 -25.14 13.87
N GLY A 94 22.65 -25.52 12.74
CA GLY A 94 23.10 -24.58 11.71
C GLY A 94 21.95 -24.01 10.89
N GLU A 95 20.79 -24.68 10.87
CA GLU A 95 19.56 -24.18 10.26
C GLU A 95 18.89 -23.11 11.13
N CYS A 96 18.28 -22.10 10.49
CA CYS A 96 17.37 -21.19 11.18
C CYS A 96 16.11 -21.95 11.61
N PRO A 97 15.53 -21.67 12.81
CA PRO A 97 14.25 -22.26 13.18
C PRO A 97 13.16 -22.01 12.13
N PRO A 98 12.13 -22.88 12.08
CA PRO A 98 11.01 -22.69 11.16
C PRO A 98 10.35 -21.32 11.33
N ASP A 99 9.97 -20.75 10.20
CA ASP A 99 9.26 -19.47 10.10
C ASP A 99 7.97 -19.47 10.93
N SER A 100 7.85 -18.48 11.80
CA SER A 100 6.73 -18.30 12.71
C SER A 100 6.15 -16.90 12.58
N HIS A 101 4.87 -16.77 12.91
CA HIS A 101 4.15 -15.50 12.82
C HIS A 101 3.17 -15.37 13.98
N LEU A 102 2.62 -14.17 14.19
CA LEU A 102 1.50 -13.98 15.11
C LEU A 102 0.29 -14.82 14.65
N LEU A 103 -0.53 -15.29 15.58
CA LEU A 103 -1.72 -16.05 15.19
C LEU A 103 -2.61 -15.28 14.22
N ASP A 104 -3.17 -16.00 13.27
CA ASP A 104 -4.17 -15.44 12.35
C ASP A 104 -5.33 -14.85 13.16
N GLY A 105 -5.84 -13.70 12.73
CA GLY A 105 -6.86 -12.93 13.45
C GLY A 105 -6.32 -11.99 14.53
N THR A 106 -5.02 -12.04 14.87
CA THR A 106 -4.41 -11.02 15.75
C THR A 106 -4.56 -9.64 15.13
N HIS A 107 -5.07 -8.65 15.87
CA HIS A 107 -5.26 -7.30 15.33
C HIS A 107 -3.94 -6.63 14.96
N CYS A 108 -3.95 -5.89 13.85
CA CYS A 108 -2.77 -5.20 13.33
C CYS A 108 -3.14 -3.91 12.60
N GLY A 109 -2.13 -3.16 12.18
CA GLY A 109 -2.31 -1.92 11.42
C GLY A 109 -2.68 -0.71 12.30
N LEU A 110 -2.92 0.43 11.66
CA LEU A 110 -3.27 1.65 12.36
C LEU A 110 -4.70 1.54 12.92
N GLY A 111 -4.86 1.81 14.22
CA GLY A 111 -6.16 1.76 14.88
C GLY A 111 -6.74 0.36 15.07
N ASN A 112 -5.94 -0.70 14.85
CA ASN A 112 -6.39 -2.11 14.90
C ASN A 112 -7.45 -2.47 13.85
N ASN A 113 -7.44 -1.76 12.71
CA ASN A 113 -8.37 -1.98 11.60
C ASN A 113 -8.03 -3.20 10.74
N GLY A 114 -6.80 -3.70 10.81
CA GLY A 114 -6.36 -4.92 10.13
C GLY A 114 -6.33 -6.13 11.05
N GLN A 115 -6.13 -7.30 10.45
CA GLN A 115 -5.81 -8.53 11.17
C GLN A 115 -4.64 -9.26 10.53
N CYS A 116 -3.91 -10.04 11.33
CA CYS A 116 -2.84 -10.87 10.85
C CYS A 116 -3.39 -12.06 10.09
N TRP A 117 -2.75 -12.37 8.96
CA TRP A 117 -3.04 -13.53 8.15
C TRP A 117 -1.74 -14.05 7.53
N GLN A 118 -1.34 -15.26 7.91
CA GLN A 118 -0.14 -15.94 7.38
C GLN A 118 1.14 -15.08 7.47
N GLY A 119 1.25 -14.30 8.55
CA GLY A 119 2.40 -13.43 8.81
C GLY A 119 2.35 -12.05 8.15
N ASP A 120 1.29 -11.72 7.41
CA ASP A 120 1.07 -10.38 6.86
C ASP A 120 -0.09 -9.68 7.56
N CYS A 121 -0.03 -8.34 7.65
CA CYS A 121 -1.15 -7.54 8.12
C CYS A 121 -2.07 -7.20 6.95
N VAL A 122 -3.29 -7.73 6.96
CA VAL A 122 -4.31 -7.44 5.96
C VAL A 122 -5.29 -6.41 6.50
N ASP A 123 -5.25 -5.22 5.89
CA ASP A 123 -6.05 -4.05 6.23
C ASP A 123 -6.72 -3.50 4.96
N SER A 124 -8.05 -3.56 4.93
CA SER A 124 -8.84 -3.08 3.80
C SER A 124 -8.78 -1.57 3.62
N ASP A 125 -8.53 -0.79 4.69
CA ASP A 125 -8.29 0.65 4.55
C ASP A 125 -6.99 0.89 3.78
N GLU A 126 -5.95 0.11 4.09
CA GLU A 126 -4.67 0.20 3.37
C GLU A 126 -4.81 -0.26 1.93
N GLN A 127 -5.61 -1.31 1.67
CA GLN A 127 -5.94 -1.72 0.31
C GLN A 127 -6.67 -0.61 -0.46
N CYS A 128 -7.61 0.10 0.17
CA CYS A 128 -8.26 1.27 -0.44
C CYS A 128 -7.27 2.40 -0.73
N ARG A 129 -6.30 2.66 0.16
CA ARG A 129 -5.24 3.66 -0.06
C ARG A 129 -4.27 3.27 -1.18
N GLU A 130 -3.97 1.98 -1.31
CA GLU A 130 -3.16 1.43 -2.40
C GLU A 130 -3.82 1.74 -3.76
N ILE A 131 -5.14 1.56 -3.85
CA ILE A 131 -5.92 1.72 -5.08
C ILE A 131 -6.25 3.18 -5.38
N TRP A 132 -6.75 3.95 -4.40
CA TRP A 132 -7.30 5.30 -4.61
C TRP A 132 -6.39 6.39 -4.07
N GLY A 133 -5.24 6.05 -3.51
CA GLY A 133 -4.30 6.99 -2.94
C GLY A 133 -4.67 7.45 -1.53
N LYS A 134 -3.86 8.37 -1.01
CA LYS A 134 -3.93 8.85 0.37
C LYS A 134 -5.33 9.40 0.72
N GLY A 135 -5.81 9.03 1.90
CA GLY A 135 -7.11 9.47 2.42
C GLY A 135 -8.27 8.55 2.06
N SER A 136 -8.08 7.58 1.15
CA SER A 136 -9.11 6.55 0.93
C SER A 136 -9.22 5.58 2.10
N ARG A 137 -10.43 5.04 2.28
CA ARG A 137 -10.84 4.14 3.36
C ARG A 137 -11.92 3.19 2.87
N VAL A 138 -12.19 2.15 3.65
CA VAL A 138 -13.30 1.21 3.42
C VAL A 138 -14.62 1.94 3.51
N ALA A 139 -15.48 1.74 2.51
CA ALA A 139 -16.80 2.36 2.46
C ALA A 139 -17.78 1.75 3.46
N GLU A 140 -18.90 2.44 3.66
CA GLU A 140 -19.98 1.97 4.51
C GLU A 140 -20.59 0.65 4.01
N SER A 141 -21.25 -0.08 4.91
CA SER A 141 -21.92 -1.35 4.62
C SER A 141 -22.90 -1.28 3.43
N LEU A 142 -23.50 -0.12 3.22
CA LEU A 142 -24.43 0.16 2.12
C LEU A 142 -23.78 0.08 0.73
N CYS A 143 -22.46 0.29 0.64
CA CYS A 143 -21.72 0.04 -0.59
C CYS A 143 -21.50 -1.47 -0.79
N PHE A 144 -21.18 -2.21 0.28
CA PHE A 144 -20.96 -3.66 0.20
C PHE A 144 -22.22 -4.44 -0.16
N SER A 145 -23.42 -3.96 0.19
CA SER A 145 -24.68 -4.61 -0.24
C SER A 145 -24.84 -4.65 -1.76
N LYS A 146 -24.12 -3.80 -2.50
CA LYS A 146 -24.08 -3.87 -3.98
C LYS A 146 -23.47 -5.17 -4.49
N ASN A 147 -22.65 -5.85 -3.68
CA ASN A 147 -22.07 -7.13 -4.03
C ASN A 147 -23.11 -8.25 -4.18
N GLY A 148 -24.31 -8.10 -3.60
CA GLY A 148 -25.43 -9.03 -3.73
C GLY A 148 -26.26 -8.88 -5.03
N HIS A 149 -25.79 -8.14 -6.05
CA HIS A 149 -26.60 -7.86 -7.25
C HIS A 149 -26.05 -8.44 -8.57
N ALA A 150 -24.94 -9.18 -8.54
CA ALA A 150 -24.30 -9.75 -9.74
C ALA A 150 -24.00 -8.69 -10.83
N LEU A 151 -23.47 -7.53 -10.43
CA LEU A 151 -23.13 -6.42 -11.32
C LEU A 151 -21.62 -6.26 -11.43
N GLU A 152 -21.15 -5.60 -12.49
CA GLU A 152 -19.71 -5.38 -12.68
C GLU A 152 -19.07 -4.66 -11.48
N TYR A 153 -19.75 -3.67 -10.90
CA TYR A 153 -19.32 -2.91 -9.74
C TYR A 153 -19.75 -3.50 -8.38
N GLY A 154 -20.32 -4.71 -8.38
CA GLY A 154 -20.74 -5.40 -7.16
C GLY A 154 -21.02 -6.89 -7.41
N ASN A 155 -20.06 -7.74 -7.08
CA ASN A 155 -20.13 -9.20 -7.26
C ASN A 155 -19.12 -9.95 -6.37
N CYS A 156 -19.25 -11.27 -6.32
CA CYS A 156 -18.30 -12.22 -5.72
C CYS A 156 -17.51 -12.99 -6.79
N GLY A 157 -17.10 -12.30 -7.86
CA GLY A 157 -16.35 -12.88 -8.96
C GLY A 157 -17.22 -13.26 -10.16
N ARG A 158 -16.71 -14.19 -10.97
CA ARG A 158 -17.37 -14.66 -12.19
C ARG A 158 -17.49 -16.18 -12.17
N ASP A 159 -18.56 -16.69 -12.77
CA ASP A 159 -18.76 -18.12 -12.98
C ASP A 159 -17.94 -18.64 -14.17
N THR A 160 -18.09 -19.93 -14.49
CA THR A 160 -17.40 -20.59 -15.60
C THR A 160 -17.77 -20.04 -16.98
N GLU A 161 -18.91 -19.34 -17.09
CA GLU A 161 -19.39 -18.70 -18.32
C GLU A 161 -18.96 -17.24 -18.41
N GLY A 162 -18.26 -16.72 -17.39
CA GLY A 162 -17.79 -15.34 -17.32
C GLY A 162 -18.84 -14.34 -16.84
N LYS A 163 -20.02 -14.81 -16.39
CA LYS A 163 -21.06 -13.96 -15.83
C LYS A 163 -20.75 -13.64 -14.37
N PHE A 164 -21.07 -12.41 -13.95
CA PHE A 164 -20.88 -11.99 -12.56
C PHE A 164 -21.78 -12.81 -11.62
N VAL A 165 -21.21 -13.20 -10.48
CA VAL A 165 -21.90 -13.97 -9.44
C VAL A 165 -22.30 -13.03 -8.30
N GLU A 166 -23.55 -13.10 -7.85
CA GLU A 166 -24.00 -12.37 -6.66
C GLU A 166 -23.40 -12.97 -5.40
N CYS A 167 -23.04 -12.12 -4.45
CA CYS A 167 -22.65 -12.59 -3.13
C CYS A 167 -23.89 -13.01 -2.32
N ALA A 168 -23.76 -14.11 -1.57
CA ALA A 168 -24.67 -14.36 -0.45
C ALA A 168 -24.53 -13.22 0.59
N PRO A 169 -25.58 -12.90 1.38
CA PRO A 169 -25.56 -11.80 2.34
C PRO A 169 -24.36 -11.83 3.32
N GLU A 170 -23.99 -13.03 3.78
CA GLU A 170 -22.83 -13.25 4.65
C GLU A 170 -21.47 -13.00 3.97
N ASN A 171 -21.42 -13.02 2.64
CA ASN A 171 -20.22 -12.90 1.83
C ASN A 171 -20.06 -11.52 1.17
N GLU A 172 -21.03 -10.62 1.32
CA GLU A 172 -20.99 -9.27 0.73
C GLU A 172 -19.71 -8.51 1.11
N ARG A 173 -19.21 -8.72 2.33
CA ARG A 173 -17.95 -8.14 2.86
C ARG A 173 -16.68 -8.71 2.24
N CYS A 174 -16.75 -9.81 1.50
CA CYS A 174 -15.61 -10.50 0.89
C CYS A 174 -15.59 -10.42 -0.63
N GLY A 175 -16.62 -9.85 -1.25
CA GLY A 175 -16.67 -9.63 -2.71
C GLY A 175 -15.74 -8.51 -3.17
N LEU A 176 -16.21 -7.72 -4.14
CA LEU A 176 -15.48 -6.50 -4.54
C LEU A 176 -15.32 -5.54 -3.36
N LEU A 177 -14.09 -5.02 -3.22
CA LEU A 177 -13.74 -4.03 -2.22
C LEU A 177 -14.43 -2.70 -2.55
N GLN A 178 -15.13 -2.18 -1.56
CA GLN A 178 -15.82 -0.89 -1.64
C GLN A 178 -15.05 0.14 -0.84
N CYS A 179 -14.64 1.23 -1.49
CA CYS A 179 -13.88 2.31 -0.89
C CYS A 179 -14.65 3.64 -0.97
N HIS A 180 -14.28 4.61 -0.14
CA HIS A 180 -14.71 6.00 -0.26
C HIS A 180 -13.52 6.95 -0.15
N GLU A 181 -13.73 8.23 -0.46
CA GLU A 181 -12.68 9.26 -0.44
C GLU A 181 -11.47 8.92 -1.34
N GLY A 182 -10.34 9.61 -1.15
CA GLY A 182 -9.15 9.48 -2.01
C GLY A 182 -9.29 10.14 -3.38
N SER A 183 -8.39 9.77 -4.29
CA SER A 183 -8.24 10.34 -5.63
C SER A 183 -9.44 10.04 -6.54
N ALA A 184 -9.63 10.86 -7.58
CA ALA A 184 -10.71 10.68 -8.54
C ALA A 184 -10.50 9.46 -9.46
N SER A 185 -9.25 9.07 -9.70
CA SER A 185 -8.87 7.93 -10.53
C SER A 185 -7.96 6.99 -9.73
N PRO A 186 -8.04 5.66 -9.96
CA PRO A 186 -7.19 4.71 -9.25
C PRO A 186 -5.73 4.81 -9.72
N THR A 187 -4.81 4.37 -8.88
CA THR A 187 -3.38 4.25 -9.14
C THR A 187 -3.05 3.10 -10.10
N ILE A 188 -3.97 2.13 -10.22
CA ILE A 188 -3.80 0.93 -11.04
C ILE A 188 -4.04 1.27 -12.52
N PRO A 189 -3.03 1.12 -13.40
CA PRO A 189 -3.20 1.39 -14.82
C PRO A 189 -4.14 0.37 -15.48
N ASN A 190 -4.92 0.81 -16.46
CA ASN A 190 -5.89 0.00 -17.24
C ASN A 190 -7.02 -0.64 -16.42
N ALA A 191 -7.17 -0.27 -15.14
CA ALA A 191 -8.24 -0.78 -14.31
C ALA A 191 -9.54 -0.01 -14.58
N THR A 192 -10.65 -0.72 -14.68
CA THR A 192 -11.98 -0.14 -14.81
C THR A 192 -12.45 0.32 -13.43
N ALA A 193 -12.84 1.58 -13.32
CA ALA A 193 -13.17 2.20 -12.05
C ALA A 193 -14.58 2.79 -12.09
N PHE A 194 -15.36 2.55 -11.03
CA PHE A 194 -16.69 3.12 -10.87
C PHE A 194 -16.73 3.94 -9.60
N ALA A 195 -17.30 5.15 -9.68
CA ALA A 195 -17.55 6.00 -8.53
C ALA A 195 -19.00 6.49 -8.61
N PHE A 196 -19.78 6.24 -7.58
CA PHE A 196 -21.17 6.65 -7.50
C PHE A 196 -21.51 7.16 -6.09
N GLN A 197 -22.52 8.01 -6.04
CA GLN A 197 -23.00 8.64 -4.81
C GLN A 197 -24.51 8.57 -4.75
N PHE A 198 -25.06 8.33 -3.56
CA PHE A 198 -26.50 8.35 -3.32
C PHE A 198 -26.78 8.87 -1.91
N VAL A 199 -28.04 9.25 -1.67
CA VAL A 199 -28.50 9.73 -0.36
C VAL A 199 -29.31 8.62 0.30
N GLN A 200 -28.98 8.30 1.54
CA GLN A 200 -29.75 7.38 2.38
C GLN A 200 -29.86 7.97 3.77
N GLU A 201 -31.09 8.11 4.30
CA GLU A 201 -31.34 8.69 5.64
C GLU A 201 -30.64 10.06 5.83
N GLU A 202 -30.74 10.93 4.83
CA GLU A 202 -30.10 12.27 4.80
C GLU A 202 -28.56 12.27 4.79
N ARG A 203 -27.92 11.10 4.71
CA ARG A 203 -26.47 10.98 4.56
C ARG A 203 -26.08 10.74 3.11
N GLN A 204 -25.09 11.48 2.63
CA GLN A 204 -24.46 11.20 1.34
C GLN A 204 -23.47 10.06 1.50
N VAL A 205 -23.72 8.96 0.80
CA VAL A 205 -22.83 7.80 0.73
C VAL A 205 -22.07 7.85 -0.59
N GLN A 206 -20.75 7.75 -0.53
CA GLN A 206 -19.88 7.62 -1.71
C GLN A 206 -19.30 6.20 -1.76
N CYS A 207 -19.44 5.54 -2.90
CA CYS A 207 -18.84 4.25 -3.17
C CYS A 207 -17.90 4.35 -4.37
N LYS A 208 -16.72 3.74 -4.26
CA LYS A 208 -15.71 3.62 -5.29
C LYS A 208 -15.23 2.19 -5.38
N VAL A 209 -15.16 1.64 -6.58
CA VAL A 209 -14.68 0.27 -6.82
C VAL A 209 -13.77 0.22 -8.04
N VAL A 210 -12.83 -0.73 -8.02
CA VAL A 210 -12.02 -1.09 -9.19
C VAL A 210 -12.36 -2.52 -9.57
N THR A 211 -12.54 -2.75 -10.87
CA THR A 211 -12.83 -4.06 -11.46
C THR A 211 -11.71 -4.43 -12.43
N ASN A 212 -11.72 -5.68 -12.93
CA ASN A 212 -10.68 -6.22 -13.82
C ASN A 212 -9.23 -6.14 -13.25
N SER A 213 -9.10 -6.12 -11.92
CA SER A 213 -7.83 -6.22 -11.20
C SER A 213 -8.01 -7.10 -9.95
N PRO A 214 -7.06 -7.98 -9.61
CA PRO A 214 -7.10 -8.75 -8.36
C PRO A 214 -7.16 -7.86 -7.11
N LEU A 215 -6.55 -6.67 -7.16
CA LEU A 215 -6.61 -5.69 -6.08
C LEU A 215 -8.03 -5.12 -5.85
N GLY A 216 -8.94 -5.31 -6.80
CA GLY A 216 -10.34 -4.87 -6.67
C GLY A 216 -11.19 -5.73 -5.74
N PHE A 217 -10.74 -6.94 -5.39
CA PHE A 217 -11.43 -7.81 -4.43
C PHE A 217 -10.84 -7.64 -3.03
N VAL A 218 -11.66 -7.85 -2.01
CA VAL A 218 -11.19 -7.90 -0.62
C VAL A 218 -10.13 -9.00 -0.49
N LYS A 219 -8.94 -8.64 0.00
CA LYS A 219 -7.82 -9.59 0.13
C LYS A 219 -8.20 -10.74 1.07
N ASP A 220 -7.75 -11.94 0.71
CA ASP A 220 -7.85 -13.11 1.59
C ASP A 220 -7.16 -12.81 2.93
N GLY A 221 -7.75 -13.30 4.02
CA GLY A 221 -7.29 -12.96 5.35
C GLY A 221 -7.96 -11.75 5.97
N THR A 222 -8.74 -10.96 5.23
CA THR A 222 -9.44 -9.78 5.78
C THR A 222 -10.58 -10.20 6.72
N SER A 223 -10.79 -9.46 7.81
CA SER A 223 -11.94 -9.69 8.69
C SER A 223 -13.27 -9.34 8.00
N CYS A 224 -14.23 -10.26 8.02
CA CYS A 224 -15.60 -10.05 7.54
C CYS A 224 -16.65 -10.10 8.65
N GLY A 225 -16.21 -10.21 9.90
CA GLY A 225 -17.04 -10.33 11.08
C GLY A 225 -16.25 -10.87 12.27
N GLU A 226 -16.86 -10.88 13.44
CA GLU A 226 -16.23 -11.37 14.66
C GLU A 226 -15.81 -12.85 14.52
N GLY A 227 -14.50 -13.11 14.63
CA GLY A 227 -13.95 -14.46 14.46
C GLY A 227 -14.09 -15.04 13.04
N ARG A 228 -14.26 -14.20 12.01
CA ARG A 228 -14.45 -14.61 10.62
C ARG A 228 -13.46 -13.92 9.68
N VAL A 229 -13.20 -14.58 8.56
CA VAL A 229 -12.18 -14.17 7.59
C VAL A 229 -12.64 -14.43 6.17
N CYS A 230 -12.28 -13.53 5.25
CA CYS A 230 -12.50 -13.69 3.83
C CYS A 230 -11.49 -14.66 3.23
N ILE A 231 -11.97 -15.69 2.55
CA ILE A 231 -11.16 -16.63 1.76
C ILE A 231 -11.86 -16.87 0.43
N ARG A 232 -11.22 -16.49 -0.67
CA ARG A 232 -11.74 -16.61 -2.04
C ARG A 232 -13.17 -16.09 -2.15
N THR A 233 -13.41 -14.86 -1.66
CA THR A 233 -14.70 -14.16 -1.65
C THR A 233 -15.78 -14.74 -0.71
N VAL A 234 -15.45 -15.72 0.12
CA VAL A 234 -16.38 -16.32 1.09
C VAL A 234 -15.97 -15.96 2.52
N CYS A 235 -16.94 -15.57 3.35
CA CYS A 235 -16.73 -15.25 4.77
C CYS A 235 -16.83 -16.52 5.63
N LEU A 236 -15.66 -17.07 5.99
CA LEU A 236 -15.55 -18.32 6.73
C LEU A 236 -15.19 -18.07 8.21
N PRO A 237 -15.62 -18.93 9.15
CA PRO A 237 -15.09 -18.90 10.51
C PRO A 237 -13.57 -19.11 10.50
N LEU A 238 -12.83 -18.30 11.25
CA LEU A 238 -11.36 -18.36 11.30
C LEU A 238 -10.85 -19.76 11.71
N ALA A 239 -11.55 -20.40 12.66
CA ALA A 239 -11.24 -21.75 13.14
C ALA A 239 -11.36 -22.86 12.07
N GLN A 240 -12.04 -22.60 10.94
CA GLN A 240 -12.14 -23.56 9.83
C GLN A 240 -10.91 -23.51 8.91
N VAL A 241 -10.23 -22.37 8.85
CA VAL A 241 -9.19 -22.09 7.85
C VAL A 241 -7.80 -21.84 8.44
N SER A 242 -7.71 -21.57 9.74
CA SER A 242 -6.45 -21.45 10.48
C SER A 242 -6.32 -22.57 11.51
N PRO A 243 -5.15 -23.23 11.64
CA PRO A 243 -4.89 -24.20 12.69
C PRO A 243 -5.10 -23.63 14.09
N SER A 244 -5.66 -24.44 14.99
CA SER A 244 -5.76 -24.07 16.41
C SER A 244 -4.40 -24.24 17.08
N VAL A 245 -3.86 -23.14 17.62
CA VAL A 245 -2.61 -23.14 18.38
C VAL A 245 -2.90 -22.81 19.84
N LYS A 246 -2.23 -23.51 20.76
CA LYS A 246 -2.33 -23.25 22.20
C LYS A 246 -1.01 -22.71 22.71
N CYS A 247 -1.02 -21.47 23.17
CA CYS A 247 0.09 -20.90 23.90
C CYS A 247 0.01 -21.17 25.42
N PRO A 248 1.15 -21.15 26.13
CA PRO A 248 1.18 -21.24 27.59
C PRO A 248 0.32 -20.16 28.25
N SER A 249 -0.28 -20.50 29.39
CA SER A 249 -1.01 -19.56 30.25
C SER A 249 -0.89 -20.01 31.71
N SER A 250 -0.77 -19.04 32.61
CA SER A 250 -0.62 -19.23 34.06
C SER A 250 -1.85 -18.69 34.78
N GLY A 251 -2.50 -19.52 35.59
CA GLY A 251 -3.67 -19.17 36.41
C GLY A 251 -5.02 -19.69 35.90
N SER A 252 -6.10 -19.31 36.60
CA SER A 252 -7.49 -19.73 36.32
C SER A 252 -8.19 -18.96 35.19
N ASN A 253 -7.50 -18.01 34.56
CA ASN A 253 -8.02 -17.22 33.44
C ASN A 253 -7.49 -17.79 32.11
N ILE A 254 -8.40 -18.16 31.21
CA ILE A 254 -8.18 -18.90 29.96
C ILE A 254 -7.45 -18.08 28.86
N SER A 255 -7.07 -16.82 29.11
CA SER A 255 -6.42 -15.99 28.09
C SER A 255 -5.03 -16.52 27.76
N GLN A 256 -4.74 -16.69 26.46
CA GLN A 256 -3.42 -17.11 25.97
C GLN A 256 -2.36 -16.11 26.43
N CYS A 257 -1.14 -16.60 26.71
CA CYS A 257 -0.02 -15.77 27.19
C CYS A 257 -0.36 -14.94 28.43
N SER A 258 -1.20 -15.52 29.32
CA SER A 258 -1.71 -14.86 30.53
C SER A 258 -2.34 -13.48 30.30
N GLY A 259 -2.75 -13.16 29.06
CA GLY A 259 -3.28 -11.84 28.68
C GLY A 259 -2.21 -10.73 28.60
N HIS A 260 -0.93 -11.09 28.60
CA HIS A 260 0.20 -10.16 28.65
C HIS A 260 1.19 -10.40 27.50
N GLY A 261 0.73 -10.98 26.41
CA GLY A 261 1.51 -11.16 25.20
C GLY A 261 0.68 -11.69 24.04
N ASP A 262 1.28 -11.67 22.86
CA ASP A 262 0.72 -12.23 21.65
C ASP A 262 1.21 -13.67 21.46
N CYS A 263 0.31 -14.56 21.04
CA CYS A 263 0.66 -15.94 20.71
C CYS A 263 1.16 -16.05 19.27
N THR A 264 2.14 -16.92 19.05
CA THR A 264 2.72 -17.22 17.73
C THR A 264 2.22 -18.56 17.19
N SER A 265 2.33 -18.78 15.89
CA SER A 265 2.02 -20.04 15.21
C SER A 265 2.86 -21.22 15.73
N ALA A 266 4.04 -20.94 16.30
CA ALA A 266 4.90 -21.92 16.98
C ALA A 266 4.46 -22.26 18.42
N GLY A 267 3.35 -21.69 18.92
CA GLY A 267 2.86 -21.92 20.28
C GLY A 267 3.71 -21.24 21.36
N GLN A 268 4.41 -20.17 21.01
CA GLN A 268 5.23 -19.37 21.92
C GLN A 268 4.60 -17.99 22.16
N CYS A 269 4.81 -17.44 23.35
CA CYS A 269 4.31 -16.12 23.73
C CYS A 269 5.36 -15.02 23.55
N LEU A 270 4.94 -13.94 22.89
CA LEU A 270 5.69 -12.69 22.80
C LEU A 270 5.12 -11.69 23.81
N CYS A 271 5.82 -11.51 24.93
CA CYS A 271 5.33 -10.71 26.04
C CYS A 271 5.34 -9.22 25.73
N PHE A 272 4.32 -8.52 26.22
CA PHE A 272 4.28 -7.06 26.21
C PHE A 272 5.31 -6.47 27.17
N ASP A 273 5.65 -5.20 26.95
CA ASP A 273 6.58 -4.47 27.81
C ASP A 273 6.14 -4.53 29.27
N GLY A 274 7.08 -4.86 30.15
CA GLY A 274 6.81 -5.07 31.57
C GLY A 274 6.54 -6.53 31.97
N TRP A 275 6.46 -7.47 31.01
CA TRP A 275 6.19 -8.88 31.24
C TRP A 275 7.26 -9.81 30.65
N THR A 276 7.45 -10.97 31.27
CA THR A 276 8.41 -12.00 30.88
C THR A 276 7.95 -13.38 31.33
N GLY A 277 8.76 -14.40 31.05
CA GLY A 277 8.42 -15.81 31.29
C GLY A 277 7.75 -16.45 30.09
N LYS A 278 7.69 -17.79 30.06
CA LYS A 278 7.13 -18.55 28.92
C LYS A 278 5.64 -18.29 28.69
N ALA A 279 4.91 -17.94 29.76
CA ALA A 279 3.49 -17.62 29.72
C ALA A 279 3.20 -16.12 29.87
N CYS A 280 4.24 -15.27 29.89
CA CYS A 280 4.11 -13.83 30.16
C CYS A 280 3.43 -13.50 31.50
N ASP A 281 3.64 -14.33 32.51
CA ASP A 281 3.02 -14.22 33.83
C ASP A 281 3.91 -13.54 34.88
N LEU A 282 5.16 -13.27 34.54
CA LEU A 282 6.13 -12.63 35.43
C LEU A 282 6.30 -11.16 35.05
N ARG A 283 6.22 -10.24 36.01
CA ARG A 283 6.58 -8.85 35.77
C ARG A 283 8.10 -8.70 35.69
N THR A 284 8.57 -7.96 34.68
CA THR A 284 9.98 -7.59 34.62
C THR A 284 10.32 -6.67 35.80
N PRO A 285 11.39 -6.93 36.56
CA PRO A 285 11.84 -5.99 37.59
C PRO A 285 12.16 -4.65 36.95
N ASN A 286 11.70 -3.53 37.54
CA ASN A 286 12.03 -2.18 37.10
C ASN A 286 13.56 -2.01 37.12
N ARG A 287 14.22 -2.15 35.97
CA ARG A 287 15.66 -1.90 35.84
C ARG A 287 15.86 -0.38 35.74
N ARG A 288 16.03 0.28 36.90
CA ARG A 288 16.81 1.52 36.93
C ARG A 288 18.22 1.16 36.46
N THR A 289 18.62 1.72 35.33
CA THR A 289 19.98 1.81 34.78
C THR A 289 21.04 0.90 35.42
N ASP A 290 21.41 -0.18 34.73
CA ASP A 290 22.80 -0.66 34.77
C ASP A 290 23.14 -1.43 33.50
N ASN A 291 24.17 -0.94 32.81
CA ASN A 291 24.76 -1.50 31.60
C ASN A 291 25.26 -2.91 31.86
N HIS A 292 24.56 -3.94 31.38
CA HIS A 292 25.15 -5.20 30.91
C HIS A 292 24.15 -5.96 30.03
N HIS A 293 24.69 -6.47 28.91
CA HIS A 293 24.05 -7.12 27.77
C HIS A 293 22.84 -8.01 28.10
N SER A 294 21.72 -7.63 27.50
CA SER A 294 20.65 -8.53 27.06
C SER A 294 20.11 -7.89 25.79
N PRO A 295 19.96 -8.61 24.66
CA PRO A 295 19.43 -8.03 23.44
C PRO A 295 17.92 -7.83 23.67
N SER A 296 17.59 -6.65 24.19
CA SER A 296 16.23 -6.14 24.15
C SER A 296 15.84 -6.00 22.69
N LEU A 297 14.68 -6.56 22.39
CA LEU A 297 13.97 -6.43 21.14
C LEU A 297 13.85 -4.92 20.83
N GLU A 298 14.58 -4.43 19.83
CA GLU A 298 14.20 -3.19 19.16
C GLU A 298 12.95 -3.48 18.31
N PHE A 299 11.81 -3.57 18.98
CA PHE A 299 10.47 -3.59 18.38
C PHE A 299 9.65 -2.39 18.88
N SER A 300 10.30 -1.28 19.18
CA SER A 300 9.66 -0.06 19.68
C SER A 300 9.67 1.10 18.69
N SER A 301 10.38 1.01 17.56
CA SER A 301 10.46 2.15 16.61
C SER A 301 9.45 2.15 15.45
N LEU A 302 8.55 1.16 15.34
CA LEU A 302 7.51 1.17 14.29
C LEU A 302 6.07 1.37 14.80
N ARG A 303 5.82 1.26 16.11
CA ARG A 303 4.54 1.68 16.71
C ARG A 303 4.48 3.18 17.07
N ASP A 304 5.61 3.89 16.99
CA ASP A 304 5.71 5.32 17.34
C ASP A 304 5.77 6.30 16.15
N ILE A 305 5.61 5.84 14.90
CA ILE A 305 5.43 6.74 13.73
C ILE A 305 3.96 7.21 13.60
N SER A 306 3.16 7.15 14.68
CA SER A 306 1.82 7.75 14.75
C SER A 306 1.78 9.04 15.58
N THR A 307 2.90 9.47 16.18
CA THR A 307 2.97 10.65 17.06
C THR A 307 4.04 11.66 16.62
N ARG A 308 4.09 11.95 15.32
CA ARG A 308 4.55 13.27 14.82
C ARG A 308 3.42 14.02 14.13
N PHE A 309 2.29 14.11 14.82
CA PHE A 309 1.42 15.27 14.74
C PHE A 309 1.26 15.83 16.14
N VAL A 310 1.36 17.16 16.21
CA VAL A 310 1.33 18.00 17.40
C VAL A 310 0.26 17.53 18.38
N GLY A 311 0.70 16.94 19.49
CA GLY A 311 -0.14 16.73 20.66
C GLY A 311 -0.48 18.09 21.26
N VAL A 312 -1.66 18.59 20.95
CA VAL A 312 -2.33 19.61 21.76
C VAL A 312 -2.70 18.94 23.07
N SER A 313 -1.83 19.07 24.07
CA SER A 313 -2.22 18.82 25.46
C SER A 313 -3.02 20.02 25.95
N ASP A 314 -4.16 19.74 26.60
CA ASP A 314 -5.00 20.66 27.37
C ASP A 314 -4.23 21.32 28.52
N GLY A 315 -3.33 22.21 28.16
CA GLY A 315 -2.76 23.23 29.02
C GLY A 315 -3.13 24.56 28.40
N LYS A 316 -3.89 25.38 29.12
CA LYS A 316 -4.19 26.76 28.75
C LYS A 316 -2.87 27.49 28.45
N VAL A 317 -2.48 27.57 27.18
CA VAL A 317 -1.31 28.32 26.73
C VAL A 317 -1.65 29.79 26.91
N ILE A 318 -1.28 30.35 28.05
CA ILE A 318 -1.23 31.80 28.22
C ILE A 318 -0.04 32.25 27.38
N LEU A 319 -0.32 32.52 26.10
CA LEU A 319 0.64 33.12 25.21
C LEU A 319 0.91 34.52 25.76
N GLU A 320 2.06 34.68 26.41
CA GLU A 320 2.54 35.96 26.91
C GLU A 320 2.39 37.00 25.79
N THR A 321 1.70 38.11 26.07
CA THR A 321 1.42 39.18 25.09
C THR A 321 2.70 39.69 24.41
N THR A 322 3.83 39.57 25.10
CA THR A 322 5.18 39.86 24.59
C THR A 322 5.57 38.95 23.41
N THR A 323 5.30 37.65 23.49
CA THR A 323 5.63 36.67 22.43
C THR A 323 4.79 36.87 21.18
N LEU A 324 3.50 37.20 21.33
CA LEU A 324 2.62 37.48 20.20
C LEU A 324 3.02 38.79 19.50
N LEU A 325 3.42 39.82 20.25
CA LEU A 325 3.94 41.06 19.68
C LEU A 325 5.24 40.85 18.91
N ILE A 326 6.16 40.01 19.40
CA ILE A 326 7.41 39.69 18.70
C ILE A 326 7.11 38.99 17.36
N ILE A 327 6.19 38.01 17.35
CA ILE A 327 5.80 37.29 16.14
C ILE A 327 5.17 38.25 15.12
N LEU A 328 4.25 39.11 15.55
CA LEU A 328 3.61 40.10 14.67
C LEU A 328 4.63 41.09 14.08
N LEU A 329 5.61 41.53 14.88
CA LEU A 329 6.66 42.44 14.42
C LEU A 329 7.56 41.76 13.38
N PHE A 330 7.90 40.48 13.59
CA PHE A 330 8.70 39.71 12.66
C PHE A 330 7.97 39.45 11.33
N VAL A 331 6.69 39.07 11.39
CA VAL A 331 5.85 38.89 10.20
C VAL A 331 5.66 40.22 9.45
N GLY A 332 5.47 41.32 10.17
CA GLY A 332 5.37 42.66 9.58
C GLY A 332 6.66 43.08 8.86
N LEU A 333 7.83 42.83 9.45
CA LEU A 333 9.13 43.09 8.82
C LEU A 333 9.33 42.25 7.55
N LEU A 334 8.95 40.98 7.57
CA LEU A 334 9.04 40.10 6.39
C LEU A 334 8.15 40.59 5.25
N LEU A 335 6.91 40.99 5.55
CA LEU A 335 5.99 41.53 4.55
C LEU A 335 6.47 42.87 3.98
N LEU A 336 7.08 43.72 4.80
CA LEU A 336 7.64 44.99 4.36
C LEU A 336 8.88 44.80 3.47
N LEU A 337 9.76 43.85 3.80
CA LEU A 337 10.89 43.47 2.94
C LEU A 337 10.42 42.89 1.61
N PHE A 338 9.37 42.07 1.62
CA PHE A 338 8.77 41.53 0.41
C PHE A 338 8.16 42.63 -0.47
N LEU A 339 7.47 43.61 0.12
CA LEU A 339 6.96 44.78 -0.62
C LEU A 339 8.07 45.65 -1.20
N LEU A 340 9.15 45.89 -0.45
CA LEU A 340 10.32 46.62 -0.94
C LEU A 340 11.00 45.87 -2.10
N PHE A 341 11.09 44.55 -2.01
CA PHE A 341 11.58 43.71 -3.10
C PHE A 341 10.68 43.88 -4.34
N LEU A 342 9.35 43.71 -4.20
CA LEU A 342 8.43 43.92 -5.32
C LEU A 342 8.54 45.33 -5.93
N LEU A 343 8.72 46.37 -5.13
CA LEU A 343 8.93 47.73 -5.62
C LEU A 343 10.25 47.88 -6.38
N LEU A 344 11.34 47.23 -5.96
CA LEU A 344 12.61 47.22 -6.69
C LEU A 344 12.50 46.49 -8.04
N PHE A 345 11.74 45.38 -8.09
CA PHE A 345 11.46 44.67 -9.35
C PHE A 345 10.51 45.46 -10.27
N TYR A 346 9.52 46.16 -9.71
CA TYR A 346 8.66 47.06 -10.48
C TYR A 346 9.42 48.28 -11.02
N ARG A 347 10.37 48.81 -10.25
CA ARG A 347 11.21 49.94 -10.68
C ARG A 347 12.18 49.55 -11.80
N ARG A 348 12.66 48.30 -11.81
CA ARG A 348 13.52 47.76 -12.87
C ARG A 348 12.77 47.49 -14.17
N SER A 349 11.46 47.22 -14.10
CA SER A 349 10.59 47.01 -15.27
C SER A 349 10.15 48.32 -15.96
N SER A 350 10.38 49.48 -15.33
CA SER A 350 9.91 50.79 -15.83
C SER A 350 11.00 51.64 -16.49
N ALA A 351 12.22 51.10 -16.67
CA ALA A 351 13.34 51.80 -17.27
C ALA A 351 13.80 51.12 -18.57
N ASP A 352 13.02 51.29 -19.64
CA ASP A 352 13.49 51.24 -21.03
C ASP A 352 12.76 52.33 -21.83
N PRO A 353 13.42 53.40 -22.26
CA PRO A 353 12.87 54.36 -23.20
C PRO A 353 13.09 53.89 -24.65
N PHE A 354 12.01 53.95 -25.41
CA PHE A 354 11.93 53.86 -26.86
C PHE A 354 12.92 54.82 -27.55
N GLN A 355 13.77 54.33 -28.45
CA GLN A 355 14.39 55.15 -29.50
C GLN A 355 14.01 54.61 -30.89
N HIS A 356 13.25 55.41 -31.63
CA HIS A 356 13.18 55.37 -33.09
C HIS A 356 14.39 56.10 -33.68
N ALA A 357 15.05 55.53 -34.71
CA ALA A 357 15.19 56.13 -36.05
C ALA A 357 16.23 55.40 -36.95
N ASN A 358 15.74 54.96 -38.11
CA ASN A 358 16.32 54.98 -39.46
C ASN A 358 17.84 54.92 -39.68
N ILE A 359 18.32 53.93 -40.47
CA ILE A 359 19.38 54.13 -41.46
C ILE A 359 19.05 53.37 -42.78
N GLN A 360 19.23 54.09 -43.89
CA GLN A 360 19.05 53.69 -45.29
C GLN A 360 20.15 52.78 -45.87
N PHE A 361 19.73 52.07 -46.91
CA PHE A 361 20.42 51.49 -48.07
C PHE A 361 21.84 52.02 -48.43
N LYS A 362 22.79 51.11 -48.71
CA LYS A 362 23.77 51.24 -49.81
C LYS A 362 24.37 49.89 -50.25
N GLN A 363 24.37 49.66 -51.56
CA GLN A 363 25.03 48.54 -52.27
C GLN A 363 26.55 48.60 -52.17
N THR A 364 27.19 47.42 -52.18
CA THR A 364 28.43 47.18 -52.95
C THR A 364 28.58 45.68 -53.31
N THR A 365 28.60 45.43 -54.61
CA THR A 365 29.32 44.41 -55.42
C THR A 365 30.67 43.99 -54.80
N THR A 366 31.26 42.79 -54.92
CA THR A 366 31.59 41.83 -56.02
C THR A 366 32.49 40.76 -55.33
N THR A 367 32.58 39.45 -55.62
CA THR A 367 32.99 38.66 -56.80
C THR A 367 32.69 37.18 -56.46
N ALA A 368 31.93 36.42 -57.27
CA ALA A 368 32.40 35.47 -58.30
C ALA A 368 33.37 34.37 -57.80
N ASP A 369 32.88 33.13 -57.72
CA ASP A 369 33.40 31.98 -58.48
C ASP A 369 32.33 30.88 -58.59
N GLU A 370 32.22 30.34 -59.80
CA GLU A 370 31.24 29.35 -60.29
C GLU A 370 31.73 27.92 -60.03
N GLU A 371 30.81 26.96 -59.80
CA GLU A 371 30.69 25.76 -60.63
C GLU A 371 29.48 24.89 -60.23
N GLU A 372 29.08 24.06 -61.19
CA GLU A 372 27.75 23.59 -61.54
C GLU A 372 27.55 22.10 -61.18
N SER A 373 26.33 21.66 -60.81
CA SER A 373 25.71 20.44 -61.37
C SER A 373 24.29 20.17 -60.84
N LYS A 374 23.47 19.68 -61.76
CA LYS A 374 22.02 19.43 -61.75
C LYS A 374 21.60 18.19 -60.94
N ASN A 375 20.38 18.21 -60.39
CA ASN A 375 19.31 17.31 -60.88
C ASN A 375 17.92 17.63 -60.28
N GLU A 376 16.94 17.56 -61.17
CA GLU A 376 15.48 17.67 -60.98
C GLU A 376 14.91 16.48 -60.18
N ASN A 377 13.86 16.66 -59.37
CA ASN A 377 12.49 16.27 -59.77
C ASN A 377 11.42 16.68 -58.73
N GLU A 378 10.21 16.85 -59.24
CA GLU A 378 8.99 17.47 -58.72
C GLU A 378 8.33 16.84 -57.47
N GLY A 379 7.52 17.66 -56.78
CA GLY A 379 6.53 17.20 -55.80
C GLY A 379 5.85 18.31 -54.99
N ASN A 380 5.19 19.25 -55.65
CA ASN A 380 4.37 20.29 -55.01
C ASN A 380 3.12 19.72 -54.30
N ASN A 381 2.88 20.13 -53.04
CA ASN A 381 1.55 20.48 -52.48
C ASN A 381 1.66 20.93 -51.00
N ALA A 382 2.16 22.14 -50.75
CA ALA A 382 2.08 22.77 -49.43
C ALA A 382 0.76 23.58 -49.31
N ARG A 383 -0.21 23.05 -48.55
CA ARG A 383 -1.44 23.76 -48.17
C ARG A 383 -1.13 24.83 -47.12
N THR A 384 -1.32 26.10 -47.49
CA THR A 384 -1.23 27.26 -46.60
C THR A 384 -2.39 27.27 -45.60
N ILE A 385 -2.10 27.14 -44.30
CA ILE A 385 -3.08 27.35 -43.23
C ILE A 385 -3.22 28.86 -43.01
N LYS A 386 -4.38 29.43 -43.37
CA LYS A 386 -4.75 30.81 -43.00
C LYS A 386 -5.28 30.80 -41.56
N PHE A 387 -4.59 31.50 -40.66
CA PHE A 387 -5.13 31.84 -39.34
C PHE A 387 -6.16 32.96 -39.49
N GLY A 388 -7.42 32.70 -39.10
CA GLY A 388 -8.46 33.73 -38.99
C GLY A 388 -8.14 34.74 -37.89
N GLN A 389 -8.60 35.98 -38.07
CA GLN A 389 -8.42 37.05 -37.08
C GLN A 389 -9.12 36.72 -35.76
N MET A 390 -8.38 36.79 -34.65
CA MET A 390 -8.93 36.70 -33.29
C MET A 390 -9.83 37.92 -33.01
N PRO A 391 -11.07 37.74 -32.51
CA PRO A 391 -11.93 38.86 -32.13
C PRO A 391 -11.34 39.66 -30.97
N SER A 392 -11.57 40.96 -30.94
CA SER A 392 -11.07 41.81 -29.86
C SER A 392 -11.76 41.47 -28.54
N TRP A 393 -11.01 41.48 -27.44
CA TRP A 393 -11.51 41.24 -26.07
C TRP A 393 -12.76 42.08 -25.71
N ARG A 394 -12.95 43.22 -26.39
CA ARG A 394 -14.10 44.11 -26.20
C ARG A 394 -15.40 43.54 -26.79
N GLU A 395 -15.33 42.79 -27.89
CA GLU A 395 -16.49 42.14 -28.51
C GLU A 395 -16.92 40.90 -27.72
N GLU A 396 -15.96 40.12 -27.24
CA GLU A 396 -16.21 38.93 -26.41
C GLU A 396 -16.90 39.30 -25.08
N LYS A 397 -16.53 40.45 -24.49
CA LYS A 397 -17.15 40.93 -23.26
C LYS A 397 -18.58 41.44 -23.48
N ARG A 398 -18.92 41.92 -24.69
CA ARG A 398 -20.29 42.31 -25.04
C ARG A 398 -21.17 41.09 -25.23
N THR A 399 -20.72 40.08 -25.97
CA THR A 399 -21.49 38.83 -26.16
C THR A 399 -21.75 38.09 -24.85
N ARG A 400 -20.78 38.04 -23.92
CA ARG A 400 -21.00 37.46 -22.58
C ARG A 400 -22.07 38.21 -21.76
N LYS A 401 -22.15 39.54 -21.86
CA LYS A 401 -23.20 40.34 -21.19
C LYS A 401 -24.57 40.16 -21.83
N THR A 402 -24.64 40.06 -23.15
CA THR A 402 -25.90 39.82 -23.87
C THR A 402 -26.46 38.43 -23.54
N ASN A 403 -25.60 37.41 -23.52
CA ASN A 403 -26.02 36.04 -23.20
C ASN A 403 -26.52 35.91 -21.76
N LYS A 404 -25.89 36.60 -20.78
CA LYS A 404 -26.38 36.60 -19.40
C LYS A 404 -27.81 37.15 -19.26
N ARG A 405 -28.16 38.19 -20.02
CA ARG A 405 -29.54 38.74 -20.02
C ARG A 405 -30.56 37.78 -20.63
N VAL A 406 -30.14 36.96 -21.60
CA VAL A 406 -31.00 35.95 -22.23
C VAL A 406 -31.30 34.80 -21.25
N TYR A 407 -30.29 34.32 -20.53
CA TYR A 407 -30.48 33.28 -19.50
C TYR A 407 -31.34 33.77 -18.33
N ASP A 408 -31.12 35.00 -17.83
CA ASP A 408 -31.96 35.58 -16.77
C ASP A 408 -33.42 35.81 -17.22
N ALA A 409 -33.67 36.04 -18.52
CA ALA A 409 -35.02 36.17 -19.07
C ALA A 409 -35.72 34.81 -19.25
N LEU A 410 -34.98 33.79 -19.69
CA LEU A 410 -35.48 32.41 -19.80
C LEU A 410 -35.83 31.85 -18.42
N GLN A 411 -35.03 32.13 -17.39
CA GLN A 411 -35.28 31.68 -16.04
C GLN A 411 -36.58 32.29 -15.45
N ARG A 412 -36.85 33.58 -15.69
CA ARG A 412 -38.12 34.21 -15.28
C ARG A 412 -39.35 33.68 -16.03
N ILE A 413 -39.19 33.27 -17.30
CA ILE A 413 -40.28 32.64 -18.07
C ILE A 413 -40.58 31.25 -17.51
N THR A 414 -39.56 30.53 -17.06
CA THR A 414 -39.69 29.19 -16.48
C THR A 414 -40.39 29.25 -15.11
N GLU A 415 -39.99 30.21 -14.26
CA GLU A 415 -40.62 30.46 -12.96
C GLU A 415 -42.10 30.90 -13.09
N ALA A 416 -42.44 31.70 -14.11
CA ALA A 416 -43.83 32.11 -14.36
C ALA A 416 -44.74 30.96 -14.84
N ASN A 417 -44.16 29.93 -15.49
CA ASN A 417 -44.90 28.75 -15.93
C ASN A 417 -45.14 27.74 -14.80
N GLU A 418 -44.23 27.66 -13.82
CA GLU A 418 -44.42 26.82 -12.63
C GLU A 418 -45.53 27.34 -11.70
N VAL A 419 -45.68 28.67 -11.57
CA VAL A 419 -46.77 29.28 -10.77
C VAL A 419 -48.15 29.04 -11.39
N LYS A 420 -48.26 28.93 -12.73
CA LYS A 420 -49.53 28.60 -13.41
C LYS A 420 -49.91 27.12 -13.32
N GLY A 421 -48.97 26.22 -13.05
CA GLY A 421 -49.21 24.78 -12.87
C GLY A 421 -49.82 24.41 -11.51
N SER A 422 -49.76 25.30 -10.52
CA SER A 422 -50.19 25.03 -9.13
C SER A 422 -51.64 25.42 -8.80
N PHE A 423 -52.40 26.00 -9.75
CA PHE A 423 -53.83 26.34 -9.57
C PHE A 423 -54.80 25.50 -10.41
N GLY A 424 -54.32 24.37 -10.95
CA GLY A 424 -55.10 23.47 -11.80
C GLY A 424 -54.98 22.02 -11.38
N LYS A 425 -55.43 21.69 -10.17
CA LYS A 425 -55.94 20.36 -9.79
C LYS A 425 -56.90 20.50 -8.63
#